data_AF-A0A0M8RBA1-F1
#
_entry.id   AF-A0A0M8RBA1-F1
#
_cell.length_a   1.000
_cell.length_b   1.000
_cell.length_c   1.000
_cell.angle_alpha   90.00
_cell.angle_beta   90.00
_cell.angle_gamma   90.00
#
_symmetry.space_group_name_H-M   'P 1'
#
loop_
_entity.id
_entity.type
_entity.pdbx_description
1 polymer ?
#
loop_
_entity_poly.entity_id
_entity_poly.type
_entity_poly.pdbx_seq_one_letter_code
_entity_poly.pdbx_strand_id
1 'polypeptide(L)'
;MVPLQAQFASFLREWIDEAGLQKGDLLFPGARGGRLSAAAYEQVWEQAQEAVLPHDELLSWRLGEPVDILRESSLVQRLRSGIDVLTVAELAGVAPAWLALRYPYCFRPEATETDWERPAQAIHLPEPTAR
;
A
#
# COMPACT_ATOMS: atom_id res chain seq x y z
N MET A 1 9.30 14.30 -6.37
CA MET A 1 7.99 14.98 -6.45
C MET A 1 6.94 13.90 -6.58
N VAL A 2 5.90 13.89 -5.73
CA VAL A 2 4.84 12.85 -5.78
C VAL A 2 3.70 13.38 -6.65
N PRO A 3 3.28 12.66 -7.70
CA PRO A 3 2.17 13.10 -8.54
C PRO A 3 0.86 13.01 -7.76
N LEU A 4 0.10 14.11 -7.77
CA LEU A 4 -1.23 14.18 -7.18
C LEU A 4 -2.28 14.01 -8.29
N GLN A 5 -3.23 13.11 -8.10
CA GLN A 5 -4.34 12.95 -9.04
C GLN A 5 -5.20 14.21 -9.07
N ALA A 6 -5.75 14.54 -10.25
CA ALA A 6 -6.50 15.79 -10.46
C ALA A 6 -7.68 15.94 -9.47
N GLN A 7 -8.38 14.85 -9.16
CA GLN A 7 -9.47 14.84 -8.17
C GLN A 7 -9.02 15.29 -6.78
N PHE A 8 -7.84 14.86 -6.32
CA PHE A 8 -7.30 15.28 -5.02
C PHE A 8 -6.78 16.71 -5.09
N ALA A 9 -6.22 17.13 -6.22
CA ALA A 9 -5.82 18.52 -6.40
C ALA A 9 -7.02 19.48 -6.34
N SER A 10 -8.16 19.10 -6.92
CA SER A 10 -9.41 19.86 -6.81
C SER A 10 -9.92 19.90 -5.37
N PHE A 11 -10.04 18.73 -4.72
CA PHE A 11 -10.46 18.64 -3.32
C PHE A 11 -9.59 19.50 -2.39
N LEU A 12 -8.26 19.47 -2.55
CA LEU A 12 -7.36 20.28 -1.73
C LEU A 12 -7.52 21.78 -1.97
N ARG A 13 -7.85 22.20 -3.20
CA ARG A 13 -8.11 23.62 -3.50
C ARG A 13 -9.40 24.07 -2.85
N GLU A 14 -10.47 23.29 -2.98
CA GLU A 14 -11.75 23.56 -2.31
C GLU A 14 -11.56 23.67 -0.80
N TRP A 15 -10.83 22.73 -0.20
CA TRP A 15 -10.46 22.79 1.22
C TRP A 15 -9.67 24.05 1.58
N ILE A 16 -8.66 24.44 0.80
CA ILE A 16 -7.86 25.65 1.04
C ILE A 16 -8.76 26.89 1.05
N ASP A 17 -9.70 26.97 0.10
CA ASP A 17 -10.62 28.10 -0.03
C ASP A 17 -11.62 28.12 1.14
N GLU A 18 -12.22 26.98 1.49
CA GLU A 18 -13.17 26.84 2.60
C GLU A 18 -12.53 27.13 3.96
N ALA A 19 -11.30 26.68 4.18
CA ALA A 19 -10.54 26.93 5.40
C ALA A 19 -9.88 28.33 5.42
N GLY A 20 -9.98 29.10 4.33
CA GLY A 20 -9.44 30.46 4.22
C GLY A 20 -7.91 30.52 4.31
N LEU A 21 -7.21 29.45 3.95
CA LEU A 21 -5.77 29.31 4.15
C LEU A 21 -4.99 30.27 3.26
N GLN A 22 -3.98 30.91 3.83
CA GLN A 22 -3.06 31.79 3.13
C GLN A 22 -1.74 31.10 2.81
N LYS A 23 -0.97 31.71 1.91
CA LYS A 23 0.36 31.21 1.56
C LYS A 23 1.26 31.18 2.81
N GLY A 24 1.78 30.00 3.14
CA GLY A 24 2.64 29.78 4.30
C GLY A 24 1.92 29.15 5.49
N ASP A 25 0.59 29.09 5.44
CA ASP A 25 -0.19 28.36 6.44
C ASP A 25 0.02 26.85 6.31
N LEU A 26 -0.28 26.14 7.39
CA LEU A 26 -0.31 24.69 7.38
C LEU A 26 -1.55 24.22 6.63
N LEU A 27 -1.37 23.26 5.71
CA LEU A 27 -2.48 22.70 4.93
C LEU A 27 -3.58 22.09 5.80
N PHE A 28 -3.20 21.50 6.94
CA PHE A 28 -4.10 20.96 7.95
C PHE A 28 -3.72 21.52 9.32
N PRO A 29 -4.31 22.64 9.76
CA PRO A 29 -4.04 23.21 11.06
C PRO A 29 -4.72 22.40 12.18
N GLY A 30 -4.08 22.31 13.35
CA GLY A 30 -4.71 21.75 14.54
C GLY A 30 -5.80 22.68 15.09
N ALA A 31 -6.77 22.13 15.84
CA ALA A 31 -7.91 22.88 16.39
C ALA A 31 -7.54 24.09 17.26
N ARG A 32 -6.34 24.10 17.85
CA ARG A 32 -5.80 25.20 18.67
C ARG A 32 -4.77 26.07 17.92
N GLY A 33 -4.72 25.95 16.60
CA GLY A 33 -3.62 26.46 15.78
C GLY A 33 -2.38 25.57 15.84
N GLY A 34 -1.47 25.79 14.88
CA GLY A 34 -0.24 24.99 14.77
C GLY A 34 -0.45 23.63 14.09
N ARG A 35 0.49 22.71 14.29
CA ARG A 35 0.49 21.40 13.63
C ARG A 35 -0.64 20.51 14.15
N LEU A 36 -1.30 19.80 13.24
CA LEU A 36 -2.20 18.72 13.59
C LEU A 36 -1.49 17.67 14.45
N SER A 37 -2.10 17.26 15.56
CA SER A 37 -1.54 16.23 16.43
C SER A 37 -1.75 14.84 15.84
N ALA A 38 -0.88 13.90 16.19
CA ALA A 38 -1.03 12.49 15.80
C ALA A 38 -2.39 11.94 16.24
N ALA A 39 -2.79 12.19 17.50
CA ALA A 39 -4.09 11.76 18.02
C ALA A 39 -5.28 12.31 17.23
N ALA A 40 -5.20 13.55 16.71
CA ALA A 40 -6.29 14.11 15.90
C ALA A 40 -6.38 13.41 14.54
N TYR A 41 -5.23 13.06 13.95
CA TYR A 41 -5.21 12.31 12.70
C TYR A 41 -5.68 10.86 12.87
N GLU A 42 -5.28 10.21 13.98
CA GLU A 42 -5.74 8.86 14.36
C GLU A 42 -7.26 8.83 14.55
N GLN A 43 -7.83 9.82 15.25
CA GLN A 43 -9.27 9.92 15.44
C GLN A 43 -10.03 10.09 14.10
N VAL A 44 -9.49 10.89 13.17
CA VAL A 44 -10.10 11.02 11.83
C VAL A 44 -10.04 9.69 11.06
N TRP A 45 -8.95 8.93 11.22
CA TRP A 45 -8.83 7.61 10.61
C TRP A 45 -9.87 6.63 11.16
N GLU A 46 -10.05 6.57 12.48
CA GLU A 46 -11.07 5.75 13.12
C GLU A 46 -12.48 6.11 12.61
N GLN A 47 -12.80 7.41 12.52
CA GLN A 47 -14.08 7.87 11.98
C GLN A 47 -14.29 7.47 10.52
N ALA A 48 -13.23 7.54 9.69
CA ALA A 48 -13.31 7.12 8.30
C ALA A 48 -13.57 5.61 8.17
N GLN A 49 -12.94 4.80 9.02
CA GLN A 49 -13.19 3.36 9.09
C GLN A 49 -14.63 3.08 9.50
N GLU A 50 -15.12 3.70 10.57
CA GLU A 50 -16.50 3.54 11.06
C GLU A 50 -17.56 3.95 10.03
N ALA A 51 -17.26 4.92 9.17
CA ALA A 51 -18.16 5.40 8.13
C ALA A 51 -18.30 4.44 6.93
N VAL A 52 -17.31 3.57 6.69
CA VAL A 52 -17.22 2.75 5.46
C VAL A 52 -17.41 1.26 5.74
N LEU A 53 -17.03 0.78 6.92
CA LEU A 53 -16.95 -0.64 7.22
C LEU A 53 -18.14 -1.12 8.04
N PRO A 54 -18.68 -2.32 7.76
CA PRO A 54 -19.71 -2.91 8.60
C PRO A 54 -19.13 -3.31 9.97
N HIS A 55 -19.99 -3.40 10.99
CA HIS A 55 -19.56 -3.51 12.39
C HIS A 55 -18.75 -4.78 12.71
N ASP A 56 -19.07 -5.88 12.05
CA ASP A 56 -18.37 -7.16 12.14
C ASP A 56 -16.99 -7.09 11.47
N GLU A 57 -16.89 -6.45 10.31
CA GLU A 57 -15.59 -6.18 9.67
C GLU A 57 -14.76 -5.22 10.50
N LEU A 58 -15.35 -4.16 11.06
CA LEU A 58 -14.69 -3.27 12.02
C LEU A 58 -14.14 -4.04 13.21
N LEU A 59 -14.88 -4.99 13.78
CA LEU A 59 -14.44 -5.83 14.89
C LEU A 59 -13.32 -6.80 14.49
N SER A 60 -13.35 -7.30 13.25
CA SER A 60 -12.29 -8.15 12.69
C SER A 60 -11.03 -7.37 12.29
N TRP A 61 -11.19 -6.12 11.82
CA TRP A 61 -10.14 -5.13 11.56
C TRP A 61 -9.69 -4.41 12.84
N ARG A 62 -10.42 -4.55 13.97
CA ARG A 62 -10.19 -3.86 15.27
C ARG A 62 -8.98 -4.38 16.04
N LEU A 63 -7.92 -4.71 15.32
CA LEU A 63 -6.56 -4.75 15.84
C LEU A 63 -5.69 -3.70 15.13
N GLY A 64 -6.24 -2.50 14.95
CA GLY A 64 -5.48 -1.24 14.94
C GLY A 64 -4.33 -1.17 13.95
N GLU A 65 -4.59 -1.43 12.66
CA GLU A 65 -3.58 -1.04 11.69
C GLU A 65 -3.50 0.49 11.66
N PRO A 66 -2.31 1.05 11.97
CA PRO A 66 -2.12 2.48 11.96
C PRO A 66 -2.43 2.99 10.56
N VAL A 67 -2.76 4.27 10.46
CA VAL A 67 -3.00 4.96 9.20
C VAL A 67 -1.91 4.73 8.12
N ASP A 68 -0.68 4.37 8.54
CA ASP A 68 0.40 3.92 7.67
C ASP A 68 0.04 2.72 6.78
N ILE A 69 -0.98 1.93 7.12
CA ILE A 69 -1.48 0.87 6.23
C ILE A 69 -1.90 1.40 4.86
N LEU A 70 -2.44 2.62 4.79
CA LEU A 70 -2.80 3.25 3.52
C LEU A 70 -1.57 3.38 2.61
N ARG A 71 -0.43 3.71 3.21
CA ARG A 71 0.85 3.78 2.52
C ARG A 71 1.33 2.41 2.10
N GLU A 72 1.39 1.46 3.03
CA GLU A 72 1.84 0.08 2.75
C GLU A 72 0.99 -0.55 1.62
N SER A 73 -0.33 -0.39 1.69
CA SER A 73 -1.28 -0.87 0.68
C SER A 73 -1.06 -0.21 -0.68
N SER A 74 -0.82 1.11 -0.72
CA SER A 74 -0.51 1.81 -1.97
C SER A 74 0.79 1.30 -2.60
N LEU A 75 1.82 1.01 -1.81
CA LEU A 75 3.08 0.46 -2.31
C LEU A 75 2.86 -0.93 -2.93
N VAL A 76 2.18 -1.82 -2.22
CA VAL A 76 1.85 -3.16 -2.70
C VAL A 76 1.01 -3.10 -3.98
N GLN A 77 -0.01 -2.24 -4.02
CA GLN A 77 -0.87 -2.09 -5.19
C GLN A 77 -0.07 -1.62 -6.41
N ARG A 78 0.81 -0.63 -6.26
CA ARG A 78 1.65 -0.12 -7.35
C ARG A 78 2.61 -1.19 -7.87
N LEU A 79 3.27 -1.92 -6.98
CA LEU A 79 4.18 -3.02 -7.34
C LEU A 79 3.44 -4.13 -8.10
N ARG A 80 2.28 -4.57 -7.60
CA ARG A 80 1.45 -5.60 -8.25
C ARG A 80 0.85 -5.16 -9.57
N SER A 81 0.63 -3.86 -9.75
CA SER A 81 0.17 -3.30 -11.03
C SER A 81 1.30 -3.20 -12.08
N GLY A 82 2.50 -3.71 -11.77
CA GLY A 82 3.63 -3.74 -12.69
C GLY A 82 4.36 -2.39 -12.84
N ILE A 83 4.12 -1.43 -11.95
CA ILE A 83 4.92 -0.20 -11.93
C ILE A 83 6.34 -0.56 -11.53
N ASP A 84 7.31 -0.02 -12.28
CA ASP A 84 8.73 -0.26 -12.05
C ASP A 84 9.15 0.03 -10.60
N VAL A 85 10.00 -0.86 -10.05
CA VAL A 85 10.40 -0.82 -8.64
C VAL A 85 11.21 0.42 -8.29
N LEU A 86 12.02 0.94 -9.22
CA LEU A 86 12.77 2.18 -8.99
C LEU A 86 11.81 3.35 -8.90
N THR A 87 10.82 3.41 -9.79
CA THR A 87 9.77 4.43 -9.76
C THR A 87 8.97 4.39 -8.45
N VAL A 88 8.57 3.21 -7.99
CA VAL A 88 7.85 3.08 -6.70
C VAL A 88 8.74 3.51 -5.54
N ALA A 89 10.01 3.13 -5.54
CA ALA A 89 10.97 3.50 -4.50
C ALA A 89 11.21 5.02 -4.43
N GLU A 90 11.35 5.68 -5.58
CA GLU A 90 11.48 7.13 -5.68
C GLU A 90 10.25 7.87 -5.14
N LEU A 91 9.05 7.43 -5.52
CA LEU A 91 7.79 8.01 -5.03
C LEU A 91 7.60 7.79 -3.53
N ALA A 92 8.09 6.67 -3.01
CA ALA A 92 8.05 6.34 -1.60
C ALA A 92 9.16 7.03 -0.79
N GLY A 93 10.27 7.46 -1.42
CA GLY A 93 11.43 7.96 -0.69
C GLY A 93 12.15 6.86 0.10
N VAL A 94 12.19 5.63 -0.42
CA VAL A 94 12.89 4.49 0.19
C VAL A 94 13.89 3.89 -0.79
N ALA A 95 14.82 3.05 -0.32
CA ALA A 95 15.71 2.32 -1.20
C ALA A 95 14.96 1.19 -1.94
N PRO A 96 15.26 0.91 -3.22
CA PRO A 96 14.64 -0.21 -3.94
C PRO A 96 14.83 -1.57 -3.24
N ALA A 97 16.00 -1.80 -2.65
CA ALA A 97 16.28 -3.00 -1.87
C ALA A 97 15.35 -3.16 -0.66
N TRP A 98 14.91 -2.05 -0.05
CA TRP A 98 13.95 -2.08 1.06
C TRP A 98 12.59 -2.63 0.59
N LEU A 99 12.11 -2.22 -0.60
CA LEU A 99 10.86 -2.76 -1.16
C LEU A 99 10.96 -4.26 -1.44
N ALA A 100 12.08 -4.72 -1.99
CA ALA A 100 12.31 -6.15 -2.27
C ALA A 100 12.34 -6.99 -0.98
N LEU A 101 12.95 -6.48 0.09
CA LEU A 101 13.00 -7.15 1.38
C LEU A 101 11.67 -7.12 2.13
N ARG A 102 10.94 -6.00 2.03
CA ARG A 102 9.68 -5.78 2.74
C ARG A 102 8.50 -6.51 2.08
N TYR A 103 8.46 -6.53 0.75
CA TYR A 103 7.36 -7.10 -0.03
C TYR A 103 7.86 -8.12 -1.08
N PRO A 104 8.58 -9.18 -0.67
CA PRO A 104 9.14 -10.16 -1.60
C PRO A 104 8.06 -10.86 -2.44
N TYR A 105 6.84 -10.95 -1.92
CA TYR A 105 5.68 -11.54 -2.60
C TYR A 105 5.16 -10.71 -3.78
N CYS A 106 5.56 -9.43 -3.92
CA CYS A 106 5.18 -8.61 -5.07
C CYS A 106 6.06 -8.87 -6.31
N PHE A 107 7.18 -9.59 -6.15
CA PHE A 107 8.14 -9.86 -7.22
C PHE A 107 8.15 -11.33 -7.66
N ARG A 108 7.39 -12.18 -6.97
CA ARG A 108 7.23 -13.58 -7.37
C ARG A 108 6.31 -13.61 -8.57
N PRO A 109 6.67 -14.31 -9.66
CA PRO A 109 5.67 -14.64 -10.67
C PRO A 109 4.51 -15.34 -9.95
N GLU A 110 3.27 -15.00 -10.31
CA GLU A 110 2.10 -15.76 -9.89
C GLU A 110 2.46 -17.22 -10.06
N ALA A 111 2.30 -18.00 -8.98
CA ALA A 111 2.53 -19.42 -9.06
C ALA A 111 1.53 -19.95 -10.08
N THR A 112 1.94 -20.06 -11.35
CA THR A 112 1.39 -21.04 -12.27
C THR A 112 1.41 -22.30 -11.46
N GLU A 113 0.21 -22.76 -11.10
CA GLU A 113 -0.06 -24.03 -10.44
C GLU A 113 0.99 -25.00 -10.95
N THR A 114 1.96 -25.28 -10.08
CA THR A 114 3.12 -26.00 -10.55
C THR A 114 2.63 -27.42 -10.72
N ASP A 115 2.37 -27.76 -11.98
CA ASP A 115 1.92 -29.06 -12.42
C ASP A 115 2.96 -30.10 -11.96
N TRP A 116 2.76 -30.61 -10.75
CA TRP A 116 3.56 -31.66 -10.11
C TRP A 116 3.44 -32.98 -10.88
N GLU A 117 2.60 -33.09 -11.91
CA GLU A 117 2.53 -34.29 -12.76
C GLU A 117 3.58 -34.32 -13.88
N ARG A 118 4.12 -33.17 -14.34
CA ARG A 118 5.20 -33.14 -15.35
C ARG A 118 6.52 -33.80 -14.93
N PRO A 119 7.06 -33.64 -13.71
CA PRO A 119 8.32 -34.27 -13.34
C PRO A 119 8.23 -35.79 -13.21
N ALA A 120 7.03 -36.38 -13.04
CA ALA A 120 6.86 -37.83 -12.98
C ALA A 120 7.12 -38.52 -14.34
N GLN A 121 6.93 -37.80 -15.45
CA GLN A 121 7.13 -38.35 -16.80
C GLN A 121 8.61 -38.39 -17.23
N ALA A 122 9.49 -37.69 -16.50
CA ALA A 122 10.92 -37.63 -16.78
C ALA A 122 11.75 -38.71 -16.06
N ILE A 123 11.15 -39.49 -15.15
CA ILE A 123 11.82 -40.58 -14.42
C ILE A 123 11.45 -41.92 -15.07
N HIS A 124 11.75 -42.08 -16.35
CA HIS A 124 11.99 -43.40 -16.93
C HIS A 124 13.49 -43.57 -17.10
N LEU A 125 14.16 -44.04 -16.05
CA LEU A 125 15.51 -44.59 -16.17
C LEU A 125 15.43 -45.90 -16.97
N PRO A 126 16.30 -46.13 -17.97
CA PRO A 126 16.34 -47.41 -18.65
C PRO A 126 16.80 -48.51 -17.67
N GLU A 127 16.05 -49.62 -17.64
CA GLU A 127 16.37 -50.80 -16.83
C GLU A 127 17.79 -51.30 -17.12
N PRO A 128 18.59 -51.62 -16.08
CA PRO A 128 19.94 -52.12 -16.27
C PRO A 128 19.89 -53.49 -16.96
N THR A 129 20.49 -53.59 -18.14
CA THR A 129 20.69 -54.86 -18.84
C THR A 129 21.47 -55.84 -17.97
N ALA A 130 20.79 -56.87 -17.49
CA ALA A 130 21.38 -58.01 -16.81
C ALA A 130 22.32 -58.76 -17.77
N ARG A 131 23.48 -59.17 -17.26
CA ARG A 131 24.46 -60.03 -17.93
C ARG A 131 24.67 -61.29 -17.10
#